data_AF-A0A653BWS1-F1
#
_entry.id   AF-A0A653BWS1-F1
#
_cell.length_a   1.000
_cell.length_b   1.000
_cell.length_c   1.000
_cell.angle_alpha   90.00
_cell.angle_beta   90.00
_cell.angle_gamma   90.00
#
_symmetry.space_group_name_H-M   'P 1'
#
loop_
_entity.id
_entity.type
_entity.pdbx_description
1 polymer ?
#
loop_
_entity_poly.entity_id
_entity_poly.type
_entity_poly.pdbx_seq_one_letter_code
_entity_poly.pdbx_strand_id
1 'polypeptide(L)'
;MKYTDLTSDILIYYILNITLFQIGWAIVQISHLSLIPEISRSHAHSSDLTAIRYTASVCCNMTVYLVTLFILQQNVESQAVGPRDFYKFKEIALIITFIGILSSMFFYCGLLGTYSDGYETLREPEDVNNLNDNNRHFLKSVVMYTVALMYMASRLFTILNLIYMPLYIDERSTTDQTRIEQVRETIATVPLVSYIASFLTSILLKYKNGICNDKIIYAVGTFFGLLSSILIGIGVPTSSDSELYIIAVLIGISGSTTMVASLCLTANFVKTNGHGGGMIYSIVTFTDKLISGAVVLLVQNMQCTPRSLCPHFYENVLSYVCGVVSIIGLSSMVTLEVKTNRH
;
A
#
# COMPACT_ATOMS: atom_id res chain seq x y z
N MET A 1 17.50 -11.51 15.82
CA MET A 1 18.24 -12.77 15.59
C MET A 1 19.67 -12.36 15.23
N LYS A 2 20.69 -12.73 16.02
CA LYS A 2 22.09 -12.43 15.66
C LYS A 2 22.46 -13.25 14.41
N TYR A 3 23.23 -12.63 13.50
CA TYR A 3 23.60 -13.13 12.17
C TYR A 3 24.41 -14.45 12.18
N THR A 4 24.79 -14.97 13.35
CA THR A 4 25.82 -16.00 13.52
C THR A 4 25.33 -17.46 13.49
N ASP A 5 24.01 -17.73 13.52
CA ASP A 5 23.47 -19.10 13.55
C ASP A 5 22.42 -19.38 12.45
N LEU A 6 22.51 -18.71 11.30
CA LEU A 6 21.61 -18.98 10.18
C LEU A 6 22.21 -20.10 9.31
N THR A 7 21.79 -21.34 9.55
CA THR A 7 22.16 -22.47 8.69
C THR A 7 21.60 -22.25 7.28
N SER A 8 22.37 -22.65 6.25
CA SER A 8 21.98 -22.50 4.84
C SER A 8 20.59 -23.09 4.55
N ASP A 9 20.20 -24.16 5.25
CA ASP A 9 18.91 -24.82 5.10
C ASP A 9 17.73 -23.93 5.52
N ILE A 10 17.90 -23.17 6.61
CA ILE A 10 16.87 -22.24 7.11
C ILE A 10 16.69 -21.08 6.12
N LEU A 11 17.78 -20.57 5.54
CA LEU A 11 17.74 -19.55 4.49
C LEU A 11 16.96 -20.03 3.27
N ILE A 12 17.29 -21.22 2.76
CA ILE A 12 16.61 -21.81 1.61
C ILE A 12 15.11 -21.96 1.90
N TYR A 13 14.76 -22.45 3.08
CA TYR A 13 13.36 -22.58 3.50
C TYR A 13 12.63 -21.23 3.48
N TYR A 14 13.21 -20.17 4.06
CA TYR A 14 12.57 -18.85 4.05
C TYR A 14 12.45 -18.26 2.64
N ILE A 15 13.50 -18.37 1.81
CA ILE A 15 13.48 -17.85 0.45
C ILE A 15 12.38 -18.53 -0.38
N LEU A 16 12.26 -19.85 -0.29
CA LEU A 16 11.23 -20.59 -1.02
C LEU A 16 9.81 -20.19 -0.58
N ASN A 17 9.55 -20.11 0.73
CA ASN A 17 8.24 -19.72 1.25
C ASN A 17 7.86 -18.28 0.89
N ILE A 18 8.80 -17.33 1.03
CA ILE A 18 8.56 -15.93 0.66
C ILE A 18 8.31 -15.81 -0.84
N THR A 19 9.09 -16.51 -1.67
CA THR A 19 8.91 -16.49 -3.13
C THR A 19 7.53 -17.02 -3.53
N LEU A 20 7.10 -18.14 -2.96
CA LEU A 20 5.78 -18.71 -3.21
C LEU A 20 4.66 -17.73 -2.82
N PHE A 21 4.77 -17.12 -1.63
CA PHE A 21 3.82 -16.12 -1.17
C PHE A 21 3.75 -14.90 -2.11
N GLN A 22 4.91 -14.38 -2.54
CA GLN A 22 4.98 -13.21 -3.42
C GLN A 22 4.42 -13.49 -4.82
N ILE A 23 4.63 -14.70 -5.36
CA ILE A 23 4.04 -15.16 -6.62
C ILE A 23 2.52 -15.23 -6.47
N GLY A 24 2.02 -15.89 -5.41
CA GLY A 24 0.58 -15.99 -5.15
C GLY A 24 -0.09 -14.62 -5.03
N TRP A 25 0.52 -13.69 -4.27
CA TRP A 25 0.04 -12.32 -4.16
C TRP A 25 0.00 -11.61 -5.51
N ALA A 26 1.05 -11.73 -6.33
CA ALA A 26 1.10 -11.12 -7.66
C ALA A 26 -0.02 -11.64 -8.58
N ILE A 27 -0.24 -12.97 -8.62
CA ILE A 27 -1.25 -13.61 -9.47
C ILE A 27 -2.65 -13.10 -9.14
N VAL A 28 -3.01 -13.09 -7.85
CA VAL A 28 -4.35 -12.64 -7.42
C VAL A 28 -4.50 -11.13 -7.66
N GLN A 29 -3.50 -10.33 -7.27
CA GLN A 29 -3.61 -8.87 -7.37
C GLN A 29 -3.71 -8.39 -8.83
N ILE A 30 -2.84 -8.88 -9.72
CA ILE A 30 -2.80 -8.42 -11.12
C ILE A 30 -4.06 -8.85 -11.85
N SER A 31 -4.49 -10.11 -11.70
CA SER A 31 -5.71 -10.63 -12.32
C SER A 31 -6.95 -9.83 -11.91
N HIS A 32 -7.08 -9.51 -10.62
CA HIS A 32 -8.24 -8.79 -10.11
C HIS A 32 -8.23 -7.30 -10.51
N LEU A 33 -7.05 -6.72 -10.71
CA LEU A 33 -6.90 -5.34 -11.20
C LEU A 33 -7.20 -5.24 -12.70
N SER A 34 -6.78 -6.21 -13.51
CA SER A 34 -7.07 -6.24 -14.95
C SER A 34 -8.55 -6.52 -15.24
N LEU A 35 -9.21 -7.30 -14.38
CA LEU A 35 -10.64 -7.60 -14.51
C LEU A 35 -11.54 -6.35 -14.36
N ILE A 36 -11.17 -5.40 -13.49
CA ILE A 36 -12.03 -4.25 -13.15
C ILE A 36 -12.37 -3.38 -14.37
N PRO A 37 -11.39 -2.90 -15.18
CA PRO A 37 -11.69 -2.17 -16.40
C PRO A 37 -12.58 -2.93 -17.36
N GLU A 38 -12.38 -4.24 -17.50
CA GLU A 38 -13.10 -5.11 -18.44
C GLU A 38 -14.58 -5.29 -18.08
N ILE A 39 -14.90 -5.50 -16.80
CA ILE A 39 -16.30 -5.65 -16.36
C ILE A 39 -17.04 -4.32 -16.21
N SER A 40 -16.32 -3.20 -16.20
CA SER A 40 -16.90 -1.88 -15.97
C SER A 40 -17.50 -1.29 -17.25
N ARG A 41 -18.72 -0.75 -17.18
CA ARG A 41 -19.39 -0.11 -18.33
C ARG A 41 -18.97 1.35 -18.57
N SER A 42 -18.58 2.07 -17.51
CA SER A 42 -18.16 3.48 -17.57
C SER A 42 -16.92 3.73 -16.72
N HIS A 43 -16.29 4.89 -16.86
CA HIS A 43 -15.16 5.31 -16.02
C HIS A 43 -15.55 5.40 -14.53
N ALA A 44 -16.74 5.96 -14.26
CA ALA A 44 -17.30 6.03 -12.92
C ALA A 44 -17.44 4.62 -12.32
N HIS A 45 -17.96 3.66 -13.09
CA HIS A 45 -18.10 2.28 -12.62
C HIS A 45 -16.74 1.61 -12.31
N SER A 46 -15.70 1.80 -13.14
CA SER A 46 -14.35 1.29 -12.83
C SER A 46 -13.74 1.95 -11.60
N SER A 47 -13.98 3.24 -11.40
CA SER A 47 -13.54 3.98 -10.22
C SER A 47 -14.22 3.43 -8.95
N ASP A 48 -15.52 3.18 -9.00
CA ASP A 48 -16.28 2.66 -7.86
C ASP A 48 -15.83 1.25 -7.47
N LEU A 49 -15.67 0.34 -8.44
CA LEU A 49 -15.14 -1.01 -8.22
C LEU A 49 -13.74 -0.97 -7.62
N THR A 50 -12.89 -0.06 -8.10
CA THR A 50 -11.53 0.15 -7.59
C THR A 50 -11.54 0.64 -6.14
N ALA A 51 -12.39 1.62 -5.82
CA ALA A 51 -12.53 2.16 -4.48
C ALA A 51 -13.07 1.11 -3.49
N ILE A 52 -14.04 0.29 -3.91
CA ILE A 52 -14.58 -0.82 -3.11
C ILE A 52 -13.48 -1.85 -2.83
N ARG A 53 -12.72 -2.27 -3.85
CA ARG A 53 -11.61 -3.22 -3.70
C ARG A 53 -10.55 -2.69 -2.73
N TYR A 54 -10.18 -1.42 -2.85
CA TYR A 54 -9.22 -0.81 -1.94
C TYR A 54 -9.77 -0.71 -0.51
N THR A 55 -11.03 -0.30 -0.33
CA THR A 55 -11.69 -0.25 0.98
C THR A 55 -11.67 -1.63 1.64
N ALA A 56 -12.00 -2.70 0.90
CA ALA A 56 -11.92 -4.07 1.41
C ALA A 56 -10.48 -4.44 1.83
N SER A 57 -9.46 -4.01 1.08
CA SER A 57 -8.06 -4.23 1.43
C SER A 57 -7.67 -3.51 2.73
N VAL A 58 -8.16 -2.28 2.95
CA VAL A 58 -7.95 -1.52 4.20
C VAL A 58 -8.66 -2.21 5.36
N CYS A 59 -9.89 -2.70 5.16
CA CYS A 59 -10.59 -3.52 6.16
C CYS A 59 -9.77 -4.75 6.55
N CYS A 60 -9.23 -5.49 5.58
CA CYS A 60 -8.39 -6.65 5.84
C CYS A 60 -7.17 -6.28 6.71
N ASN A 61 -6.47 -5.19 6.39
CA ASN A 61 -5.35 -4.72 7.20
C ASN A 61 -5.79 -4.41 8.64
N MET A 62 -6.90 -3.68 8.81
CA MET A 62 -7.43 -3.35 10.13
C MET A 62 -7.83 -4.61 10.91
N THR A 63 -8.49 -5.59 10.27
CA THR A 63 -8.84 -6.87 10.89
C THR A 63 -7.60 -7.64 11.34
N VAL A 64 -6.55 -7.70 10.53
CA VAL A 64 -5.27 -8.35 10.90
C VAL A 64 -4.66 -7.69 12.13
N TYR A 65 -4.65 -6.35 12.20
CA TYR A 65 -4.18 -5.62 13.38
C TYR A 65 -5.00 -5.93 14.63
N LEU A 66 -6.34 -5.93 14.52
CA LEU A 66 -7.23 -6.22 15.65
C LEU A 66 -7.09 -7.67 16.14
N VAL A 67 -7.02 -8.64 15.22
CA VAL A 67 -6.81 -10.06 15.56
C VAL A 67 -5.45 -10.25 16.24
N THR A 68 -4.40 -9.61 15.72
CA THR A 68 -3.05 -9.67 16.31
C THR A 68 -3.04 -9.08 17.71
N LEU A 69 -3.66 -7.91 17.89
CA LEU A 69 -3.76 -7.24 19.19
C LEU A 69 -4.55 -8.09 20.20
N PHE A 70 -5.67 -8.68 19.78
CA PHE A 70 -6.47 -9.55 20.63
C PHE A 70 -5.68 -10.77 21.12
N ILE A 71 -4.98 -11.48 20.23
CA ILE A 71 -4.22 -12.68 20.58
C ILE A 71 -3.00 -12.32 21.45
N LEU A 72 -2.34 -11.19 21.19
CA LEU A 72 -1.19 -10.77 21.98
C LEU A 72 -1.57 -10.26 23.38
N GLN A 73 -2.77 -9.68 23.57
CA GLN A 73 -3.25 -9.19 24.86
C GLN A 73 -3.67 -10.28 25.85
N GLN A 74 -3.93 -11.51 25.38
CA GLN A 74 -4.41 -12.60 26.25
C GLN A 74 -3.38 -13.09 27.29
N ASN A 75 -2.10 -12.73 27.19
CA ASN A 75 -1.07 -13.14 28.14
C ASN A 75 -0.14 -11.96 28.48
N VAL A 76 -0.45 -11.25 29.56
CA VAL A 76 0.23 -10.03 30.05
C VAL A 76 1.67 -10.30 30.55
N GLU A 77 2.04 -11.56 30.75
CA GLU A 77 3.27 -11.94 31.50
C GLU A 77 4.60 -11.76 30.74
N SER A 78 4.58 -11.52 29.42
CA SER A 78 5.81 -11.35 28.63
C SER A 78 5.87 -9.96 27.99
N GLN A 79 6.71 -9.08 28.55
CA GLN A 79 6.86 -7.69 28.08
C GLN A 79 7.58 -7.57 26.73
N ALA A 80 8.20 -8.64 26.22
CA ALA A 80 8.85 -8.65 24.90
C ALA A 80 8.36 -9.84 24.07
N VAL A 81 7.93 -9.55 22.83
CA VAL A 81 7.62 -10.57 21.83
C VAL A 81 8.89 -11.37 21.54
N GLY A 82 8.85 -12.67 21.78
CA GLY A 82 10.02 -13.53 21.66
C GLY A 82 9.77 -14.80 20.82
N PRO A 83 10.82 -15.61 20.57
CA PRO A 83 10.68 -16.88 19.84
C PRO A 83 9.68 -17.86 20.48
N ARG A 84 9.41 -17.71 21.78
CA ARG A 84 8.44 -18.51 22.54
C ARG A 84 6.98 -18.19 22.18
N ASP A 85 6.71 -17.04 21.56
CA ASP A 85 5.38 -16.65 21.11
C ASP A 85 4.99 -17.28 19.76
N PHE A 86 5.78 -18.23 19.23
CA PHE A 86 5.50 -18.91 17.96
C PHE A 86 4.07 -19.46 17.86
N TYR A 87 3.53 -20.01 18.95
CA TYR A 87 2.16 -20.53 18.97
C TYR A 87 1.10 -19.44 18.69
N LYS A 88 1.32 -18.23 19.22
CA LYS A 88 0.43 -17.07 18.98
C LYS A 88 0.47 -16.65 17.51
N PHE A 89 1.66 -16.56 16.92
CA PHE A 89 1.80 -16.24 15.49
C PHE A 89 1.23 -17.32 14.57
N LYS A 90 1.38 -18.59 14.95
CA LYS A 90 0.75 -19.71 14.24
C LYS A 90 -0.77 -19.58 14.26
N GLU A 91 -1.36 -19.25 15.41
CA GLU A 91 -2.81 -19.05 15.55
C GLU A 91 -3.31 -17.89 14.69
N ILE A 92 -2.62 -16.74 14.74
CA ILE A 92 -2.90 -15.58 13.87
C ILE A 92 -2.87 -15.99 12.39
N ALA A 93 -1.83 -16.71 11.97
CA ALA A 93 -1.68 -17.15 10.58
C ALA A 93 -2.81 -18.11 10.15
N LEU A 94 -3.23 -19.05 11.01
CA LEU A 94 -4.32 -19.97 10.72
C LEU A 94 -5.67 -19.24 10.58
N ILE A 95 -5.97 -18.28 11.46
CA ILE A 95 -7.20 -17.49 11.41
C ILE A 95 -7.26 -16.67 10.11
N ILE A 96 -6.18 -15.96 9.77
CA ILE A 96 -6.12 -15.14 8.55
C ILE A 96 -6.24 -16.02 7.30
N THR A 97 -5.58 -17.18 7.28
CA THR A 97 -5.68 -18.14 6.18
C THR A 97 -7.11 -18.64 6.01
N PHE A 98 -7.80 -18.99 7.10
CA PHE A 98 -9.18 -19.43 7.07
C PHE A 98 -10.12 -18.35 6.49
N ILE A 99 -9.98 -17.10 6.94
CA ILE A 99 -10.74 -15.95 6.40
C ILE A 99 -10.46 -15.77 4.90
N GLY A 100 -9.20 -15.88 4.48
CA GLY A 100 -8.79 -15.77 3.07
C GLY A 100 -9.37 -16.87 2.19
N ILE A 101 -9.40 -18.12 2.66
CA ILE A 101 -10.02 -19.25 1.96
C ILE A 101 -11.53 -19.02 1.83
N LEU A 102 -12.21 -18.61 2.91
CA LEU A 102 -13.65 -18.33 2.90
C LEU A 102 -13.99 -17.20 1.91
N SER A 103 -13.21 -16.12 1.92
CA SER A 103 -13.38 -15.01 0.97
C SER A 103 -13.13 -15.44 -0.47
N SER A 104 -12.13 -16.30 -0.71
CA SER A 104 -11.86 -16.85 -2.04
C SER A 104 -13.00 -17.75 -2.52
N MET A 105 -13.52 -18.60 -1.64
CA MET A 105 -14.69 -19.43 -1.94
C MET A 105 -15.91 -18.56 -2.29
N PHE A 106 -16.17 -17.51 -1.51
CA PHE A 106 -17.26 -16.57 -1.80
C PHE A 106 -17.12 -15.92 -3.17
N PHE A 107 -15.89 -15.50 -3.54
CA PHE A 107 -15.61 -14.95 -4.86
C PHE A 107 -15.90 -15.95 -5.98
N TYR A 108 -15.42 -17.19 -5.89
CA TYR A 108 -15.67 -18.22 -6.91
C TYR A 108 -17.15 -18.63 -7.00
N CYS A 109 -17.84 -18.78 -5.87
CA CYS A 109 -19.28 -19.06 -5.84
C CYS A 109 -20.10 -17.91 -6.46
N GLY A 110 -19.73 -16.65 -6.18
CA GLY A 110 -20.37 -15.48 -6.78
C GLY A 110 -20.14 -15.39 -8.30
N LEU A 111 -18.93 -15.78 -8.77
CA LEU A 111 -18.60 -15.81 -10.19
C LEU A 111 -19.42 -16.86 -10.94
N LEU A 112 -19.58 -18.06 -10.37
CA LEU A 112 -20.41 -19.15 -10.93
C LEU A 112 -21.87 -18.72 -11.15
N GLY A 113 -22.42 -17.89 -10.25
CA GLY A 113 -23.79 -17.37 -10.37
C GLY A 113 -23.99 -16.34 -11.49
N THR A 114 -22.92 -15.74 -12.02
CA THR A 114 -22.99 -14.68 -13.06
C THR A 114 -22.84 -15.26 -14.48
N TYR A 115 -22.50 -16.55 -14.62
CA TYR A 115 -22.25 -17.18 -15.92
C TYR A 115 -23.53 -17.41 -16.77
N SER A 116 -24.72 -17.14 -16.24
CA SER A 116 -26.00 -17.48 -16.91
C SER A 116 -26.53 -16.42 -17.89
N ASP A 117 -26.05 -15.17 -17.87
CA ASP A 117 -26.57 -14.13 -18.77
C ASP A 117 -25.42 -13.41 -19.51
N GLY A 118 -25.10 -13.93 -20.71
CA GLY A 118 -24.64 -13.12 -21.82
C GLY A 118 -23.35 -12.32 -21.63
N TYR A 119 -22.26 -12.95 -21.19
CA TYR A 119 -20.94 -12.46 -21.62
C TYR A 119 -20.74 -12.94 -23.05
N GLU A 120 -20.98 -12.06 -24.03
CA GLU A 120 -20.30 -12.21 -25.31
C GLU A 120 -18.81 -12.29 -24.99
N THR A 121 -18.20 -13.46 -25.23
CA THR A 121 -16.76 -13.59 -25.35
C THR A 121 -16.35 -12.65 -26.49
N LEU A 122 -16.09 -11.38 -26.15
CA LEU A 122 -15.50 -10.43 -27.09
C LEU A 122 -14.18 -11.07 -27.50
N ARG A 123 -14.20 -11.64 -28.71
CA ARG A 123 -13.06 -12.24 -29.40
C ARG A 123 -11.79 -11.52 -28.99
N GLU A 124 -10.83 -12.25 -28.41
CA GLU A 124 -9.44 -11.88 -28.58
C GLU A 124 -9.24 -11.69 -30.09
N PRO A 125 -8.84 -10.50 -30.57
CA PRO A 125 -8.46 -10.39 -31.97
C PRO A 125 -7.29 -11.34 -32.19
N GLU A 126 -7.46 -12.29 -33.11
CA GLU A 126 -6.38 -13.10 -33.70
C GLU A 126 -5.34 -12.16 -34.32
N ASP A 127 -4.38 -11.67 -33.54
CA ASP A 127 -3.31 -10.84 -34.08
C ASP A 127 -2.03 -10.91 -33.22
N VAL A 128 -1.58 -12.14 -32.98
CA VAL A 128 -0.31 -12.45 -32.28
C VAL A 128 0.91 -11.80 -32.95
N ASN A 129 0.80 -11.43 -34.23
CA ASN A 129 1.87 -10.77 -34.98
C ASN A 129 1.85 -9.22 -34.89
N ASN A 130 0.68 -8.60 -34.66
CA ASN A 130 0.56 -7.14 -34.47
C ASN A 130 0.75 -6.69 -33.00
N LEU A 131 0.65 -7.63 -32.04
CA LEU A 131 0.95 -7.38 -30.63
C LEU A 131 2.38 -6.87 -30.43
N ASN A 132 3.36 -7.29 -31.25
CA ASN A 132 4.76 -6.94 -31.02
C ASN A 132 5.10 -5.49 -31.44
N ASP A 133 4.49 -4.98 -32.50
CA ASP A 133 4.69 -3.58 -32.95
C ASP A 133 3.87 -2.60 -32.11
N ASN A 134 2.63 -2.95 -31.77
CA ASN A 134 1.81 -2.14 -30.85
C ASN A 134 2.36 -2.16 -29.42
N ASN A 135 2.87 -3.29 -28.90
CA ASN A 135 3.51 -3.32 -27.58
C ASN A 135 4.76 -2.44 -27.53
N ARG A 136 5.55 -2.36 -28.61
CA ARG A 136 6.72 -1.45 -28.66
C ARG A 136 6.32 0.03 -28.65
N HIS A 137 5.26 0.41 -29.36
CA HIS A 137 4.76 1.79 -29.35
C HIS A 137 4.06 2.13 -28.03
N PHE A 138 3.34 1.16 -27.45
CA PHE A 138 2.59 1.28 -26.21
C PHE A 138 3.50 1.36 -24.97
N LEU A 139 4.54 0.52 -24.90
CA LEU A 139 5.59 0.61 -23.88
C LEU A 139 6.35 1.94 -23.94
N LYS A 140 6.33 2.63 -25.09
CA LYS A 140 6.97 3.95 -25.26
C LYS A 140 6.08 5.12 -24.89
N SER A 141 4.82 4.87 -24.48
CA SER A 141 3.91 5.93 -24.08
C SER A 141 4.33 6.51 -22.73
N VAL A 142 4.73 7.79 -22.75
CA VAL A 142 5.09 8.51 -21.52
C VAL A 142 3.92 8.56 -20.52
N VAL A 143 2.67 8.46 -20.99
CA VAL A 143 1.48 8.43 -20.12
C VAL A 143 1.48 7.19 -19.23
N MET A 144 1.88 6.03 -19.76
CA MET A 144 1.96 4.78 -19.00
C MET A 144 2.98 4.89 -17.86
N TYR A 145 4.18 5.39 -18.15
CA TYR A 145 5.21 5.60 -17.13
C TYR A 145 4.78 6.61 -16.07
N THR A 146 4.05 7.65 -16.48
CA THR A 146 3.55 8.67 -15.55
C THR A 146 2.53 8.09 -14.58
N VAL A 147 1.59 7.28 -15.07
CA VAL A 147 0.60 6.59 -14.24
C VAL A 147 1.27 5.55 -13.33
N ALA A 148 2.26 4.81 -13.83
CA ALA A 148 3.05 3.87 -13.04
C ALA A 148 3.82 4.57 -11.91
N LEU A 149 4.43 5.73 -12.19
CA LEU A 149 5.14 6.55 -11.20
C LEU A 149 4.18 7.09 -10.13
N MET A 150 2.99 7.55 -10.51
CA MET A 150 1.97 7.99 -9.53
C MET A 150 1.57 6.84 -8.60
N TYR A 151 1.31 5.65 -9.14
CA TYR A 151 0.97 4.46 -8.35
C TYR A 151 2.12 4.04 -7.44
N MET A 152 3.34 3.99 -7.96
CA MET A 152 4.54 3.66 -7.19
C MET A 152 4.77 4.67 -6.06
N ALA A 153 4.65 5.97 -6.33
CA ALA A 153 4.81 7.00 -5.30
C ALA A 153 3.78 6.86 -4.18
N SER A 154 2.50 6.65 -4.52
CA SER A 154 1.44 6.42 -3.52
C SER A 154 1.71 5.20 -2.65
N ARG A 155 2.12 4.08 -3.29
CA ARG A 155 2.47 2.82 -2.62
C ARG A 155 3.69 2.98 -1.72
N LEU A 156 4.74 3.62 -2.24
CA LEU A 156 5.97 3.86 -1.50
C LEU A 156 5.69 4.72 -0.27
N PHE A 157 4.93 5.82 -0.40
CA PHE A 157 4.52 6.64 0.74
C PHE A 157 3.79 5.80 1.80
N THR A 158 2.83 4.95 1.42
CA THR A 158 2.11 4.11 2.39
C THR A 158 3.01 3.06 3.04
N ILE A 159 3.91 2.43 2.27
CA ILE A 159 4.84 1.41 2.77
C ILE A 159 5.85 2.02 3.75
N LEU A 160 6.43 3.18 3.44
CA LEU A 160 7.38 3.86 4.32
C LEU A 160 6.72 4.24 5.64
N ASN A 161 5.52 4.82 5.61
CA ASN A 161 4.79 5.15 6.83
C ASN A 161 4.40 3.89 7.61
N LEU A 162 4.03 2.80 6.95
CA LEU A 162 3.73 1.54 7.62
C LEU A 162 4.94 0.96 8.37
N ILE A 163 6.11 0.93 7.72
CA ILE A 163 7.31 0.30 8.28
C ILE A 163 7.95 1.20 9.34
N TYR A 164 8.13 2.48 9.03
CA TYR A 164 8.98 3.36 9.82
C TYR A 164 8.21 4.14 10.89
N MET A 165 6.89 4.31 10.81
CA MET A 165 6.13 5.01 11.85
C MET A 165 6.23 4.31 13.22
N PRO A 166 6.04 2.98 13.34
CA PRO A 166 6.24 2.28 14.62
C PRO A 166 7.68 2.40 15.13
N LEU A 167 8.67 2.37 14.23
CA LEU A 167 10.09 2.49 14.57
C LEU A 167 10.48 3.90 15.03
N TYR A 168 9.87 4.93 14.44
CA TYR A 168 9.99 6.31 14.89
C TYR A 168 9.43 6.50 16.30
N ILE A 169 8.27 5.90 16.60
CA ILE A 169 7.68 5.96 17.94
C ILE A 169 8.54 5.20 18.96
N ASP A 170 9.09 4.05 18.58
CA ASP A 170 10.05 3.29 19.40
C ASP A 170 11.31 4.12 19.72
N GLU A 171 11.92 4.74 18.71
CA GLU A 171 13.09 5.64 18.86
C GLU A 171 12.80 6.80 19.83
N ARG A 172 11.68 7.49 19.63
CA ARG A 172 11.20 8.56 20.53
C ARG A 172 11.01 8.08 21.97
N SER A 173 10.44 6.90 22.15
CA SER A 173 10.12 6.34 23.45
C SER A 173 11.35 5.92 24.25
N THR A 174 12.41 5.44 23.58
CA THR A 174 13.66 5.05 24.25
C THR A 174 14.45 6.23 24.84
N THR A 175 14.22 7.44 24.34
CA THR A 175 14.82 8.68 24.86
C THR A 175 14.18 9.11 26.18
N ASP A 176 12.94 8.69 26.46
CA ASP A 176 12.15 9.09 27.63
C ASP A 176 11.96 7.88 28.58
N GLN A 177 13.04 7.51 29.30
CA GLN A 177 13.13 6.31 30.15
C GLN A 177 12.09 6.19 31.29
N THR A 178 11.27 7.22 31.52
CA THR A 178 10.29 7.29 32.62
C THR A 178 8.89 6.73 32.32
N ARG A 179 8.57 6.29 31.09
CA ARG A 179 7.22 5.81 30.71
C ARG A 179 7.19 4.41 30.06
N ILE A 180 7.77 3.40 30.68
CA ILE A 180 7.83 2.04 30.12
C ILE A 180 6.43 1.40 29.89
N GLU A 181 5.40 1.79 30.65
CA GLU A 181 4.04 1.23 30.51
C GLU A 181 3.15 1.97 29.49
N GLN A 182 3.25 3.30 29.35
CA GLN A 182 2.47 4.10 28.37
C GLN A 182 3.03 4.03 26.93
N VAL A 183 4.27 3.60 26.76
CA VAL A 183 4.97 3.53 25.46
C VAL A 183 4.42 2.45 24.54
N ARG A 184 4.00 1.29 25.09
CA ARG A 184 3.52 0.15 24.29
C ARG A 184 2.14 0.40 23.69
N GLU A 185 1.30 1.17 24.36
CA GLU A 185 -0.03 1.56 23.87
C GLU A 185 0.10 2.55 22.68
N THR A 186 1.03 3.50 22.75
CA THR A 186 1.22 4.50 21.69
C THR A 186 1.77 3.87 20.39
N ILE A 187 2.73 2.94 20.48
CA ILE A 187 3.30 2.23 19.31
C ILE A 187 2.22 1.45 18.54
N ALA A 188 1.23 0.89 19.24
CA ALA A 188 0.15 0.11 18.63
C ALA A 188 -1.03 0.98 18.17
N THR A 189 -1.37 2.05 18.91
CA THR A 189 -2.54 2.89 18.63
C THR A 189 -2.33 3.83 17.44
N VAL A 190 -1.12 4.33 17.23
CA VAL A 190 -0.87 5.31 16.16
C VAL A 190 -1.06 4.73 14.75
N PRO A 191 -0.49 3.55 14.40
CA PRO A 191 -0.82 2.88 13.14
C PRO A 191 -2.32 2.57 13.02
N LEU A 192 -2.97 2.16 14.12
CA LEU A 192 -4.41 1.87 14.13
C LEU A 192 -5.24 3.10 13.78
N VAL A 193 -4.91 4.27 14.34
CA VAL A 193 -5.57 5.55 14.02
C VAL A 193 -5.38 5.90 12.54
N SER A 194 -4.18 5.71 12.00
CA SER A 194 -3.91 5.90 10.56
C SER A 194 -4.75 4.95 9.70
N TYR A 195 -4.94 3.69 10.11
CA TYR A 195 -5.79 2.73 9.39
C TYR A 195 -7.28 3.09 9.46
N ILE A 196 -7.78 3.53 10.61
CA ILE A 196 -9.16 4.01 10.77
C ILE A 196 -9.39 5.24 9.88
N ALA A 197 -8.46 6.20 9.89
CA ALA A 197 -8.51 7.37 9.01
C ALA A 197 -8.49 6.96 7.53
N SER A 198 -7.65 5.99 7.16
CA SER A 198 -7.58 5.45 5.78
C SER A 198 -8.91 4.83 5.35
N PHE A 199 -9.56 4.08 6.25
CA PHE A 199 -10.85 3.41 6.02
C PHE A 199 -12.00 4.42 5.87
N LEU A 200 -12.10 5.39 6.78
CA LEU A 200 -13.09 6.45 6.67
C LEU A 200 -12.92 7.24 5.37
N THR A 201 -11.68 7.56 5.02
CA THR A 201 -11.35 8.25 3.78
C THR A 201 -11.73 7.43 2.55
N SER A 202 -11.48 6.12 2.53
CA SER A 202 -11.84 5.27 1.39
C SER A 202 -13.36 5.15 1.21
N ILE A 203 -14.12 5.14 2.31
CA ILE A 203 -15.59 5.23 2.26
C ILE A 203 -16.03 6.59 1.69
N LEU A 204 -15.47 7.71 2.14
CA LEU A 204 -15.82 9.03 1.63
C LEU A 204 -15.55 9.15 0.13
N LEU A 205 -14.45 8.56 -0.35
CA LEU A 205 -14.10 8.53 -1.77
C LEU A 205 -15.08 7.73 -2.63
N LYS A 206 -15.74 6.72 -2.06
CA LYS A 206 -16.83 5.98 -2.73
C LYS A 206 -18.05 6.87 -3.00
N TYR A 207 -18.33 7.82 -2.11
CA TYR A 207 -19.47 8.73 -2.22
C TYR A 207 -19.12 10.06 -2.90
N LYS A 208 -18.00 10.15 -3.61
CA LYS A 208 -17.60 11.39 -4.28
C LYS A 208 -18.66 11.83 -5.29
N ASN A 209 -19.02 13.11 -5.27
CA ASN A 209 -19.85 13.70 -6.31
C ASN A 209 -19.10 13.72 -7.65
N GLY A 210 -19.83 13.65 -8.77
CA GLY A 210 -19.28 13.69 -10.14
C GLY A 210 -18.43 14.93 -10.48
N ILE A 211 -18.35 15.92 -9.58
CA ILE A 211 -17.55 17.13 -9.71
C ILE A 211 -16.05 16.86 -9.41
N CYS A 212 -15.71 15.83 -8.62
CA CYS A 212 -14.31 15.54 -8.26
C CYS A 212 -13.66 14.52 -9.22
N ASN A 213 -12.77 15.02 -10.08
CA ASN A 213 -11.90 14.19 -10.90
C ASN A 213 -10.83 13.48 -10.05
N ASP A 214 -10.43 12.27 -10.42
CA ASP A 214 -9.39 11.49 -9.74
C ASP A 214 -8.05 12.23 -9.65
N LYS A 215 -7.77 13.08 -10.65
CA LYS A 215 -6.63 14.01 -10.65
C LYS A 215 -6.63 14.96 -9.45
N ILE A 216 -7.78 15.57 -9.14
CA ILE A 216 -7.92 16.50 -8.01
C ILE A 216 -7.79 15.75 -6.69
N ILE A 217 -8.41 14.57 -6.60
CA ILE A 217 -8.32 13.71 -5.41
C ILE A 217 -6.86 13.34 -5.12
N TYR A 218 -6.10 13.00 -6.15
CA TYR A 218 -4.67 12.72 -6.02
C TYR A 218 -3.89 13.93 -5.50
N ALA A 219 -4.16 15.13 -6.02
CA ALA A 219 -3.51 16.36 -5.57
C ALA A 219 -3.84 16.70 -4.11
N VAL A 220 -5.10 16.55 -3.69
CA VAL A 220 -5.53 16.75 -2.29
C VAL A 220 -4.83 15.76 -1.36
N GLY A 221 -4.76 14.48 -1.76
CA GLY A 221 -4.05 13.47 -0.98
C GLY A 221 -2.57 13.80 -0.82
N THR A 222 -1.92 14.17 -1.92
CA THR A 222 -0.49 14.52 -1.92
C THR A 222 -0.21 15.76 -1.05
N PHE A 223 -1.12 16.74 -1.04
CA PHE A 223 -1.02 17.89 -0.14
C PHE A 223 -1.01 17.46 1.33
N PHE A 224 -1.93 16.57 1.75
CA PHE A 224 -1.92 16.05 3.12
C PHE A 224 -0.66 15.23 3.43
N GLY A 225 -0.12 14.49 2.46
CA GLY A 225 1.14 13.74 2.62
C GLY A 225 2.37 14.64 2.78
N LEU A 226 2.42 15.76 2.05
CA LEU A 226 3.47 16.77 2.21
C LEU A 226 3.34 17.47 3.57
N LEU A 227 2.11 17.85 3.94
CA LEU A 227 1.84 18.46 5.23
C LEU A 227 2.27 17.55 6.38
N SER A 228 1.93 16.26 6.34
CA SER A 228 2.36 15.31 7.37
C SER A 228 3.88 15.16 7.41
N SER A 229 4.55 15.10 6.26
CA SER A 229 6.02 15.00 6.17
C SER A 229 6.71 16.24 6.75
N ILE A 230 6.16 17.45 6.52
CA ILE A 230 6.66 18.70 7.07
C ILE A 230 6.44 18.77 8.59
N LEU A 231 5.25 18.37 9.07
CA LEU A 231 4.94 18.36 10.50
C LEU A 231 5.86 17.41 11.28
N ILE A 232 6.20 16.25 10.70
CA ILE A 232 7.20 15.34 11.29
C ILE A 232 8.58 16.00 11.31
N GLY A 233 8.99 16.70 10.24
CA GLY A 233 10.31 17.31 10.13
C GLY A 233 10.54 18.58 10.98
N ILE A 234 9.47 19.28 11.36
CA ILE A 234 9.54 20.39 12.33
C ILE A 234 9.81 19.86 13.75
N GLY A 235 9.55 18.57 13.97
CA GLY A 235 9.70 17.90 15.26
C GLY A 235 8.42 18.01 16.09
N VAL A 236 7.96 16.87 16.61
CA VAL A 236 6.79 16.80 17.48
C VAL A 236 7.25 16.93 18.94
N PRO A 237 6.79 17.89 19.75
CA PRO A 237 7.19 18.01 21.15
C PRO A 237 6.83 16.76 21.96
N THR A 238 7.74 16.25 22.79
CA THR A 238 7.52 15.07 23.65
C THR A 238 6.40 15.23 24.67
N SER A 239 5.93 16.47 24.90
CA SER A 239 4.85 16.79 25.81
C SER A 239 3.43 16.52 25.29
N SER A 240 3.25 16.31 23.98
CA SER A 240 1.91 16.22 23.36
C SER A 240 1.78 15.01 22.44
N ASP A 241 1.13 13.95 22.92
CA ASP A 241 0.77 12.77 22.09
C ASP A 241 -0.33 13.12 21.07
N SER A 242 -1.08 14.20 21.30
CA SER A 242 -2.18 14.64 20.43
C SER A 242 -1.72 15.03 19.02
N GLU A 243 -0.54 15.62 18.89
CA GLU A 243 0.04 16.00 17.61
C GLU A 243 0.40 14.78 16.76
N LEU A 244 0.89 13.72 17.42
CA LEU A 244 1.21 12.45 16.77
C LEU A 244 -0.05 11.78 16.19
N TYR A 245 -1.17 11.84 16.93
CA TYR A 245 -2.45 11.34 16.42
C TYR A 245 -2.98 12.16 15.24
N ILE A 246 -2.82 13.49 15.27
CA ILE A 246 -3.19 14.36 14.13
C ILE A 246 -2.35 13.97 12.89
N ILE A 247 -1.05 13.80 13.05
CA ILE A 247 -0.15 13.37 11.96
C ILE A 247 -0.57 12.00 11.41
N ALA A 248 -0.92 11.05 12.28
CA ALA A 248 -1.38 9.73 11.87
C ALA A 248 -2.67 9.78 11.05
N VAL A 249 -3.61 10.66 11.42
CA VAL A 249 -4.84 10.90 10.63
C VAL A 249 -4.49 11.46 9.26
N LEU A 250 -3.59 12.45 9.18
CA LEU A 250 -3.16 13.03 7.90
C LEU A 250 -2.47 12.00 6.99
N ILE A 251 -1.60 11.15 7.55
CA ILE A 251 -0.94 10.05 6.84
C ILE A 251 -1.99 9.08 6.29
N GLY A 252 -2.99 8.70 7.09
CA GLY A 252 -4.07 7.81 6.67
C GLY A 252 -4.92 8.40 5.54
N ILE A 253 -5.28 9.69 5.63
CA ILE A 253 -6.02 10.41 4.58
C ILE A 253 -5.19 10.44 3.29
N SER A 254 -3.93 10.87 3.37
CA SER A 254 -3.00 10.92 2.23
C SER A 254 -2.83 9.55 1.57
N GLY A 255 -2.52 8.53 2.36
CA GLY A 255 -2.29 7.17 1.87
C GLY A 255 -3.50 6.59 1.14
N SER A 256 -4.69 6.76 1.71
CA SER A 256 -5.93 6.26 1.10
C SER A 256 -6.31 7.02 -0.17
N THR A 257 -6.31 8.36 -0.14
CA THR A 257 -6.65 9.21 -1.30
C THR A 257 -5.72 9.02 -2.48
N THR A 258 -4.41 9.13 -2.27
CA THR A 258 -3.41 8.97 -3.33
C THR A 258 -3.41 7.57 -3.92
N MET A 259 -3.65 6.55 -3.10
CA MET A 259 -3.69 5.16 -3.55
C MET A 259 -4.93 4.87 -4.39
N VAL A 260 -6.13 5.22 -3.90
CA VAL A 260 -7.38 5.05 -4.65
C VAL A 260 -7.33 5.83 -5.96
N ALA A 261 -6.94 7.11 -5.92
CA ALA A 261 -6.87 7.94 -7.12
C ALA A 261 -5.88 7.38 -8.15
N SER A 262 -4.70 6.93 -7.74
CA SER A 262 -3.71 6.32 -8.67
C SER A 262 -4.25 5.06 -9.35
N LEU A 263 -4.99 4.22 -8.63
CA LEU A 263 -5.61 3.03 -9.18
C LEU A 263 -6.75 3.37 -10.15
N CYS A 264 -7.59 4.35 -9.83
CA CYS A 264 -8.65 4.81 -10.73
C CYS A 264 -8.07 5.39 -12.03
N LEU A 265 -7.01 6.20 -11.93
CA LEU A 265 -6.30 6.73 -13.10
C LEU A 265 -5.66 5.60 -13.94
N THR A 266 -5.13 4.56 -13.29
CA THR A 266 -4.60 3.38 -13.99
C THR A 266 -5.71 2.61 -14.70
N ALA A 267 -6.84 2.37 -14.02
CA ALA A 267 -7.99 1.71 -14.61
C ALA A 267 -8.57 2.49 -15.79
N ASN A 268 -8.63 3.81 -15.70
CA ASN A 268 -9.05 4.68 -16.80
C ASN A 268 -8.10 4.56 -17.99
N PHE A 269 -6.79 4.65 -17.75
CA PHE A 269 -5.79 4.50 -18.80
C PHE A 269 -5.90 3.14 -19.51
N VAL A 270 -6.05 2.05 -18.77
CA VAL A 270 -6.26 0.71 -19.33
C VAL A 270 -7.53 0.68 -20.18
N LYS A 271 -8.63 1.25 -19.66
CA LYS A 271 -9.94 1.26 -20.33
C LYS A 271 -9.94 2.06 -21.63
N THR A 272 -9.32 3.24 -21.66
CA THR A 272 -9.29 4.10 -22.86
C THR A 272 -8.43 3.51 -23.97
N ASN A 273 -7.37 2.77 -23.63
CA ASN A 273 -6.46 2.17 -24.62
C ASN A 273 -6.88 0.76 -25.09
N GLY A 274 -7.97 0.22 -24.54
CA GLY A 274 -8.70 -0.93 -25.06
C GLY A 274 -8.05 -2.31 -24.87
N HIS A 275 -6.72 -2.44 -24.90
CA HIS A 275 -6.04 -3.75 -24.88
C HIS A 275 -4.87 -3.80 -23.89
N GLY A 276 -4.63 -4.98 -23.29
CA GLY A 276 -3.41 -5.27 -22.51
C GLY A 276 -3.45 -4.90 -21.01
N GLY A 277 -4.62 -4.89 -20.36
CA GLY A 277 -4.76 -4.56 -18.93
C GLY A 277 -3.83 -5.35 -18.02
N GLY A 278 -3.73 -6.67 -18.21
CA GLY A 278 -2.80 -7.53 -17.47
C GLY A 278 -1.33 -7.11 -17.61
N MET A 279 -0.89 -6.76 -18.82
CA MET A 279 0.48 -6.29 -19.08
C MET A 279 0.76 -4.93 -18.43
N ILE A 280 -0.20 -3.99 -18.51
CA ILE A 280 -0.08 -2.66 -17.89
C ILE A 280 0.04 -2.78 -16.38
N TYR A 281 -0.89 -3.51 -15.74
CA TYR A 281 -0.84 -3.72 -14.30
C TYR A 281 0.41 -4.50 -13.88
N SER A 282 0.91 -5.42 -14.71
CA SER A 282 2.18 -6.09 -14.44
C SER A 282 3.34 -5.09 -14.40
N ILE A 283 3.46 -4.18 -15.37
CA ILE A 283 4.55 -3.18 -15.39
C ILE A 283 4.40 -2.17 -14.25
N VAL A 284 3.19 -1.67 -14.01
CA VAL A 284 2.89 -0.72 -12.92
C VAL A 284 3.26 -1.33 -11.57
N THR A 285 2.82 -2.57 -11.31
CA THR A 285 3.09 -3.25 -10.02
C THR A 285 4.52 -3.77 -9.90
N PHE A 286 5.15 -4.16 -11.00
CA PHE A 286 6.57 -4.52 -11.01
C PHE A 286 7.44 -3.32 -10.66
N THR A 287 7.17 -2.16 -11.27
CA THR A 287 7.89 -0.90 -11.01
C THR A 287 7.76 -0.51 -9.54
N ASP A 288 6.56 -0.61 -8.96
CA ASP A 288 6.33 -0.42 -7.53
C ASP A 288 7.18 -1.38 -6.68
N LYS A 289 7.08 -2.69 -6.89
CA LYS A 289 7.84 -3.67 -6.08
C LYS A 289 9.36 -3.47 -6.16
N LEU A 290 9.88 -3.17 -7.36
CA LEU A 290 11.30 -2.95 -7.58
C LEU A 290 11.79 -1.67 -6.88
N ILE A 291 11.14 -0.54 -7.12
CA ILE A 291 11.57 0.75 -6.57
C ILE A 291 11.34 0.79 -5.05
N SER A 292 10.19 0.33 -4.57
CA SER A 292 9.89 0.29 -3.14
C SER A 292 10.86 -0.63 -2.39
N GLY A 293 11.19 -1.80 -2.95
CA GLY A 293 12.21 -2.69 -2.38
C GLY A 293 13.59 -2.05 -2.34
N ALA A 294 14.03 -1.40 -3.42
CA ALA A 294 15.32 -0.72 -3.50
C ALA A 294 15.44 0.43 -2.49
N VAL A 295 14.39 1.25 -2.33
CA VAL A 295 14.36 2.36 -1.37
C VAL A 295 14.41 1.84 0.06
N VAL A 296 13.63 0.81 0.41
CA VAL A 296 13.67 0.21 1.75
C VAL A 296 15.05 -0.38 2.05
N LEU A 297 15.68 -1.07 1.09
CA LEU A 297 17.03 -1.61 1.25
C LEU A 297 18.06 -0.50 1.45
N LEU A 298 17.96 0.59 0.67
CA LEU A 298 18.84 1.74 0.80
C LEU A 298 18.71 2.39 2.18
N VAL A 299 17.47 2.64 2.64
CA VAL A 299 17.22 3.22 3.97
C VAL A 299 17.77 2.30 5.07
N GLN A 300 17.57 0.98 4.96
CA GLN A 300 18.13 0.04 5.93
C GLN A 300 19.67 0.04 5.94
N ASN A 301 20.31 0.16 4.79
CA ASN A 301 21.77 0.21 4.71
C ASN A 301 22.36 1.53 5.23
N MET A 302 21.57 2.61 5.25
CA MET A 302 21.97 3.88 5.86
C MET A 302 21.80 3.91 7.39
N GLN A 303 21.24 2.86 8.00
CA GLN A 303 21.03 2.83 9.44
C GLN A 303 22.35 2.68 10.20
N CYS A 304 22.57 3.58 11.17
CA CYS A 304 23.76 3.60 12.00
C CYS A 304 23.75 2.46 13.02
N THR A 305 24.91 1.80 13.20
CA THR A 305 25.12 0.77 14.22
C THR A 305 26.30 1.18 15.11
N PRO A 306 26.11 1.50 16.40
CA PRO A 306 24.88 1.50 17.21
C PRO A 306 23.89 2.65 16.92
N ARG A 307 22.60 2.44 17.26
CA ARG A 307 21.49 3.40 17.03
C ARG A 307 21.70 4.76 17.70
N SER A 308 22.52 4.84 18.75
CA SER A 308 22.82 6.08 19.48
C SER A 308 23.58 7.12 18.67
N LEU A 309 24.24 6.75 17.57
CA LEU A 309 24.93 7.68 16.69
C LEU A 309 23.98 8.51 15.82
N CYS A 310 22.73 8.06 15.66
CA CYS A 310 21.74 8.67 14.76
C CYS A 310 20.36 8.73 15.43
N PRO A 311 20.16 9.61 16.43
CA PRO A 311 18.99 9.62 17.30
C PRO A 311 17.68 10.09 16.65
N HIS A 312 17.74 10.67 15.45
CA HIS A 312 16.57 11.14 14.68
C HIS A 312 16.50 10.47 13.29
N PHE A 313 16.96 9.22 13.18
CA PHE A 313 17.09 8.58 11.87
C PHE A 313 15.71 8.34 11.25
N TYR A 314 14.78 7.74 11.98
CA TYR A 314 13.46 7.41 11.43
C TYR A 314 12.61 8.66 11.22
N GLU A 315 12.74 9.68 12.07
CA GLU A 315 12.12 10.99 11.87
C GLU A 315 12.52 11.61 10.53
N ASN A 316 13.83 11.65 10.25
CA ASN A 316 14.37 12.16 8.99
C ASN A 316 13.92 11.32 7.79
N VAL A 317 13.85 9.99 7.93
CA VAL A 317 13.33 9.12 6.87
C VAL A 317 11.87 9.44 6.56
N LEU A 318 11.00 9.52 7.58
CA LEU A 318 9.59 9.85 7.35
C LEU A 318 9.40 11.27 6.82
N SER A 319 10.21 12.24 7.23
CA SER A 319 10.06 13.61 6.73
C SER A 319 10.61 13.75 5.29
N TYR A 320 11.89 13.42 5.08
CA TYR A 320 12.55 13.69 3.80
C TYR A 320 12.15 12.68 2.73
N VAL A 321 12.14 11.38 3.02
CA VAL A 321 11.88 10.36 1.98
C VAL A 321 10.41 10.39 1.59
N CYS A 322 9.47 10.44 2.54
CA CYS A 322 8.04 10.55 2.20
C CYS A 322 7.71 11.89 1.53
N GLY A 323 8.39 12.98 1.91
CA GLY A 323 8.27 14.29 1.26
C GLY A 323 8.71 14.23 -0.21
N VAL A 324 9.90 13.69 -0.49
CA VAL A 324 10.41 13.51 -1.86
C VAL A 324 9.48 12.64 -2.69
N VAL A 325 9.00 11.53 -2.13
CA VAL A 325 8.06 10.63 -2.80
C VAL A 325 6.76 11.34 -3.16
N SER A 326 6.24 12.17 -2.25
CA SER A 326 5.05 12.99 -2.50
C SER A 326 5.27 14.02 -3.61
N ILE A 327 6.44 14.67 -3.66
CA ILE A 327 6.82 15.59 -4.75
C ILE A 327 6.92 14.84 -6.10
N ILE A 328 7.50 13.64 -6.11
CA ILE A 328 7.58 12.80 -7.31
C ILE A 328 6.16 12.45 -7.81
N GLY A 329 5.26 12.07 -6.91
CA GLY A 329 3.85 11.83 -7.23
C GLY A 329 3.16 13.05 -7.83
N LEU A 330 3.33 14.23 -7.21
CA LEU A 330 2.76 15.49 -7.69
C LEU A 330 3.30 15.88 -9.08
N SER A 331 4.62 15.80 -9.27
CA SER A 331 5.26 16.13 -10.55
C SER A 331 4.80 15.21 -11.68
N SER A 332 4.58 13.93 -11.37
CA SER A 332 4.00 12.95 -12.29
C SER A 332 2.57 13.33 -12.66
N MET A 333 1.74 13.69 -11.67
CA MET A 333 0.36 14.15 -11.90
C MET A 333 0.32 15.38 -12.81
N VAL A 334 1.17 16.38 -12.58
CA VAL A 334 1.25 17.59 -13.42
C VAL A 334 1.67 17.22 -14.85
N THR A 335 2.63 16.32 -15.01
CA THR A 335 3.08 15.83 -16.32
C THR A 335 1.94 15.12 -17.06
N LEU A 336 1.13 14.35 -16.34
CA LEU A 336 -0.06 13.68 -16.89
C LEU A 336 -1.06 14.71 -17.42
N GLU A 337 -1.36 15.75 -16.63
CA GLU A 337 -2.29 16.81 -17.01
C GLU A 337 -1.84 17.56 -18.28
N VAL A 338 -0.57 17.95 -18.34
CA VAL A 338 -0.01 18.64 -19.52
C VAL A 338 -0.09 17.77 -20.77
N LYS A 339 0.11 16.46 -20.65
CA LYS A 339 0.02 15.54 -21.80
C LYS A 339 -1.41 15.25 -22.21
N THR A 340 -2.35 15.16 -21.27
CA THR A 340 -3.77 14.97 -21.59
C THR A 340 -4.33 16.20 -22.32
N ASN A 341 -3.95 17.43 -21.94
CA ASN A 341 -4.47 18.65 -22.56
C ASN A 341 -3.85 19.00 -23.93
N ARG A 342 -2.81 18.28 -24.36
CA ARG A 342 -2.17 18.46 -25.69
C ARG A 342 -2.75 17.57 -26.79
N HIS A 343 -3.61 16.61 -26.44
CA HIS A 343 -4.30 15.72 -27.36
C HIS A 343 -5.77 16.11 -27.49
#